data_AF-A0A9D2WP16-F1
#
_entry.id   AF-A0A9D2WP16-F1
#
_cell.length_a   1.000
_cell.length_b   1.000
_cell.length_c   1.000
_cell.angle_alpha   90.00
_cell.angle_beta   90.00
_cell.angle_gamma   90.00
#
_symmetry.space_group_name_H-M   'P 1'
#
loop_
_entity.id
_entity.type
_entity.pdbx_description
1 polymer ?
#
loop_
_entity_poly.entity_id
_entity_poly.type
_entity_poly.pdbx_seq_one_letter_code
_entity_poly.pdbx_strand_id
1 'polypeptide(L)'
;MVHEKDAEILKALYKSTAFTVQAIYYDQMGTYIKQKAELIPVLQLQEREILQTGIMFMKQPNMAKTGFERLSELLFNWAAGLIIKYKTELN
;
A
#
# COMPACT_ATOMS: atom_id res chain seq x y z
N MET A 1 7.70 -25.39 -13.64
CA MET A 1 7.97 -24.35 -12.63
C MET A 1 7.54 -23.02 -13.23
N VAL A 2 6.27 -22.67 -13.07
CA VAL A 2 5.61 -21.55 -13.75
C VAL A 2 5.40 -20.43 -12.74
N HIS A 3 5.91 -19.25 -13.11
CA HIS A 3 5.89 -17.95 -12.41
C HIS A 3 6.62 -17.91 -11.07
N GLU A 4 7.92 -17.60 -11.14
CA GLU A 4 8.70 -17.09 -10.04
C GLU A 4 7.97 -15.86 -9.48
N LYS A 5 7.33 -16.04 -8.31
CA LYS A 5 6.76 -14.95 -7.53
C LYS A 5 7.87 -13.95 -7.24
N ASP A 6 7.90 -12.87 -8.01
CA ASP A 6 8.96 -11.87 -7.89
C ASP A 6 8.69 -11.00 -6.65
N ALA A 7 9.26 -11.44 -5.54
CA ALA A 7 9.21 -10.74 -4.26
C ALA A 7 9.76 -9.32 -4.36
N GLU A 8 10.73 -9.07 -5.26
CA GLU A 8 11.32 -7.76 -5.45
C GLU A 8 10.36 -6.83 -6.23
N ILE A 9 9.61 -7.35 -7.21
CA ILE A 9 8.52 -6.60 -7.83
C ILE A 9 7.46 -6.24 -6.80
N LEU A 10 6.98 -7.21 -6.00
CA LEU A 10 5.96 -6.93 -4.99
C LEU A 10 6.45 -5.90 -3.96
N LYS A 11 7.73 -5.96 -3.60
CA LYS A 11 8.37 -4.98 -2.71
C LYS A 11 8.46 -3.61 -3.36
N ALA A 12 8.83 -3.52 -4.63
CA ALA A 12 8.83 -2.25 -5.37
C ALA A 12 7.42 -1.63 -5.43
N LEU A 13 6.38 -2.44 -5.64
CA LEU A 13 5.00 -2.00 -5.61
C LEU A 13 4.63 -1.42 -4.23
N TYR A 14 4.90 -2.14 -3.14
CA TYR A 14 4.66 -1.61 -1.78
C TYR A 14 5.46 -0.33 -1.46
N LYS A 15 6.65 -0.13 -2.06
CA LYS A 15 7.36 1.15 -1.96
C LYS A 15 6.60 2.26 -2.66
N SER A 16 6.10 2.00 -3.87
CA SER A 16 5.30 2.94 -4.65
C SER A 16 4.00 3.31 -3.92
N THR A 17 3.33 2.31 -3.33
CA THR A 17 2.09 2.48 -2.56
C THR A 17 2.20 3.51 -1.44
N ALA A 18 3.37 3.62 -0.79
CA ALA A 18 3.56 4.62 0.26
C ALA A 18 3.39 6.05 -0.26
N PHE A 19 3.78 6.33 -1.50
CA PHE A 19 3.56 7.64 -2.14
C PHE A 19 2.08 7.85 -2.47
N THR A 20 1.38 6.82 -2.95
CA THR A 20 -0.07 6.89 -3.20
C THR A 20 -0.84 7.17 -1.91
N VAL A 21 -0.46 6.54 -0.79
CA VAL A 21 -1.08 6.81 0.52
C VAL A 21 -0.85 8.26 0.97
N GLN A 22 0.34 8.82 0.73
CA GLN A 22 0.60 10.24 0.99
C GLN A 22 -0.25 11.16 0.11
N ALA A 23 -0.43 10.81 -1.17
CA ALA A 23 -1.26 11.57 -2.09
C ALA A 23 -2.74 11.55 -1.68
N ILE A 24 -3.26 10.38 -1.28
CA ILE A 24 -4.64 10.24 -0.77
C ILE A 24 -4.84 11.09 0.48
N TYR A 25 -3.89 11.08 1.41
CA TYR A 25 -4.00 11.89 2.62
C TYR A 25 -3.98 13.40 2.29
N TYR A 26 -3.09 13.81 1.38
CA TYR A 26 -3.02 15.20 0.93
C TYR A 26 -4.32 15.65 0.24
N ASP A 27 -4.87 14.82 -0.63
CA ASP A 27 -6.16 15.05 -1.31
C ASP A 27 -7.31 15.25 -0.30
N GLN A 28 -7.36 14.43 0.76
CA GLN A 28 -8.43 14.50 1.76
C GLN A 28 -8.28 15.63 2.78
N MET A 29 -7.05 15.99 3.16
CA MET A 29 -6.78 16.87 4.31
C MET A 29 -6.11 18.19 3.92
N GLY A 30 -5.67 18.35 2.67
CA GLY A 30 -4.96 19.53 2.16
C GLY A 30 -3.54 19.71 2.70
N THR A 31 -3.02 18.76 3.50
CA THR A 31 -1.70 18.84 4.15
C THR A 31 -0.84 17.64 3.80
N TYR A 32 0.42 17.87 3.43
CA TYR A 32 1.34 16.82 3.04
C TYR A 32 2.24 16.39 4.22
N ILE A 33 2.23 15.09 4.55
CA ILE A 33 3.11 14.50 5.57
C ILE A 33 4.14 13.62 4.88
N LYS A 34 5.41 14.01 4.96
CA LYS A 34 6.52 13.31 4.29
C LYS A 34 6.91 12.01 5.01
N GLN A 35 6.83 11.98 6.34
CA GLN A 35 7.32 10.83 7.11
C GLN A 35 6.23 9.77 7.28
N LYS A 36 6.53 8.53 6.86
CA LYS A 36 5.58 7.40 6.97
C LYS A 36 5.14 7.14 8.42
N ALA A 37 6.04 7.34 9.38
CA ALA A 37 5.74 7.13 10.81
C ALA A 37 4.72 8.15 11.35
N GLU A 38 4.81 9.41 10.91
CA GLU A 38 3.86 10.48 11.28
C GLU A 38 2.50 10.30 10.60
N LEU A 39 2.48 9.62 9.44
CA LEU A 39 1.27 9.38 8.67
C LEU A 39 0.40 8.26 9.28
N ILE A 40 1.00 7.19 9.82
CA ILE A 40 0.28 6.05 10.43
C ILE A 40 -0.87 6.45 11.38
N PRO A 41 -0.69 7.33 12.38
CA PRO A 41 -1.74 7.64 13.35
C PRO A 41 -2.93 8.40 12.75
N VAL A 42 -2.72 9.11 11.64
CA VAL A 42 -3.74 9.99 11.03
C VAL A 42 -4.45 9.36 9.83
N LEU A 43 -3.96 8.22 9.32
CA LEU A 43 -4.60 7.50 8.22
C LEU A 43 -5.87 6.79 8.66
N GLN A 44 -6.81 6.69 7.71
CA GLN A 44 -7.92 5.76 7.76
C GLN A 44 -7.43 4.31 7.80
N LEU A 45 -8.29 3.39 8.26
CA LEU A 45 -7.90 2.01 8.57
C LEU A 45 -7.24 1.28 7.39
N GLN A 46 -7.76 1.46 6.17
CA GLN A 46 -7.31 0.76 4.97
C GLN A 46 -5.92 1.25 4.52
N GLU A 47 -5.73 2.56 4.37
CA GLU A 47 -4.43 3.15 4.04
C GLU A 47 -3.37 2.86 5.10
N ARG A 48 -3.78 2.85 6.37
CA ARG A 48 -2.90 2.50 7.50
C ARG A 48 -2.40 1.07 7.40
N GLU A 49 -3.30 0.10 7.18
CA GLU A 49 -2.96 -1.31 7.05
C GLU A 49 -1.98 -1.53 5.90
N ILE A 50 -2.23 -0.90 4.75
CA ILE A 50 -1.38 -0.99 3.57
C ILE A 50 0.01 -0.41 3.83
N LEU A 51 0.08 0.78 4.43
CA LEU A 51 1.37 1.43 4.72
C LEU A 51 2.18 0.62 5.75
N GLN A 52 1.52 0.15 6.81
CA GLN A 52 2.17 -0.68 7.83
C GLN A 52 2.66 -2.01 7.27
N THR A 53 1.86 -2.65 6.42
CA THR A 53 2.25 -3.89 5.73
C THR A 53 3.47 -3.66 4.85
N GLY A 54 3.50 -2.57 4.08
CA GLY A 54 4.66 -2.21 3.27
C GLY A 54 5.92 -1.98 4.11
N ILE A 55 5.81 -1.27 5.24
CA ILE A 55 6.94 -1.06 6.17
C ILE A 55 7.44 -2.39 6.74
N MET A 56 6.53 -3.26 7.18
CA MET A 56 6.87 -4.58 7.70
C MET A 56 7.57 -5.43 6.65
N PHE A 57 7.07 -5.40 5.42
CA PHE A 57 7.63 -6.17 4.31
C PHE A 57 9.07 -5.73 3.97
N MET A 58 9.39 -4.43 4.07
CA MET A 58 10.78 -3.97 3.93
C MET A 58 11.71 -4.47 5.04
N LYS A 59 11.19 -4.63 6.27
CA LYS A 59 11.96 -5.07 7.43
C LYS A 59 12.14 -6.58 7.50
N GLN A 60 11.28 -7.35 6.85
CA GLN A 60 11.25 -8.81 6.93
C GLN A 60 11.38 -9.46 5.55
N PRO A 61 12.61 -9.75 5.07
CA PRO A 61 12.85 -10.31 3.74
C PRO A 61 12.14 -11.65 3.49
N ASN A 62 11.92 -12.44 4.54
CA ASN A 62 11.27 -13.75 4.44
C ASN A 62 9.73 -13.65 4.36
N MET A 63 9.14 -12.48 4.56
CA MET A 63 7.68 -12.29 4.55
C MET A 63 7.07 -12.61 3.18
N ALA A 64 7.80 -12.36 2.08
CA ALA A 64 7.36 -12.77 0.74
C ALA A 64 7.34 -14.30 0.56
N LYS A 65 8.30 -15.02 1.15
CA LYS A 65 8.40 -16.48 0.94
C LYS A 65 7.17 -17.23 1.45
N THR A 66 6.58 -16.75 2.55
CA THR A 66 5.42 -17.39 3.20
C THR A 66 4.11 -16.65 2.96
N GLY A 67 4.15 -15.42 2.44
CA GLY A 67 2.99 -14.53 2.37
C GLY A 67 2.77 -13.83 1.04
N PHE A 68 3.45 -14.22 -0.04
CA PHE A 68 3.37 -13.54 -1.33
C PHE A 68 1.93 -13.35 -1.82
N GLU A 69 1.11 -14.41 -1.84
CA GLU A 69 -0.29 -14.34 -2.28
C GLU A 69 -1.08 -13.35 -1.44
N ARG A 70 -1.03 -13.50 -0.11
CA ARG A 70 -1.76 -12.64 0.82
C ARG A 70 -1.36 -11.17 0.69
N LEU A 71 -0.06 -10.90 0.55
CA LEU A 71 0.46 -9.55 0.35
C LEU A 71 0.03 -8.98 -1.00
N SER A 72 0.07 -9.79 -2.06
CA SER A 72 -0.38 -9.37 -3.38
C SER A 72 -1.87 -9.06 -3.37
N GLU A 73 -2.69 -9.96 -2.82
CA GLU A 73 -4.14 -9.80 -2.72
C GLU A 73 -4.53 -8.56 -1.93
N LEU A 74 -3.90 -8.33 -0.77
CA LEU A 74 -4.13 -7.12 0.03
C LEU A 74 -3.87 -5.84 -0.79
N LEU A 75 -2.73 -5.79 -1.50
CA LEU A 75 -2.37 -4.65 -2.33
C LEU A 75 -3.35 -4.46 -3.50
N PHE A 76 -3.70 -5.52 -4.21
CA PHE A 76 -4.61 -5.46 -5.36
C PHE A 76 -6.02 -5.06 -4.95
N ASN A 77 -6.55 -5.61 -3.86
CA ASN A 77 -7.88 -5.27 -3.36
C ASN A 77 -7.96 -3.81 -2.93
N TRP A 78 -6.93 -3.30 -2.23
CA TRP A 78 -6.87 -1.88 -1.88
C TRP A 78 -6.81 -0.99 -3.13
N ALA A 79 -5.95 -1.31 -4.11
CA ALA A 79 -5.84 -0.53 -5.34
C ALA A 79 -7.15 -0.53 -6.15
N ALA A 80 -7.82 -1.68 -6.25
CA ALA A 80 -9.14 -1.78 -6.89
C ALA A 80 -10.18 -0.92 -6.17
N GLY A 81 -10.18 -0.94 -4.83
CA GLY A 81 -11.03 -0.09 -4.01
C GLY A 81 -10.85 1.40 -4.30
N LEU A 82 -9.60 1.87 -4.43
CA LEU A 82 -9.31 3.25 -4.80
C LEU A 82 -9.85 3.61 -6.19
N ILE A 83 -9.63 2.75 -7.19
CA ILE A 83 -10.11 3.00 -8.55
C ILE A 83 -11.62 3.15 -8.57
N ILE A 84 -12.35 2.29 -7.85
CA ILE A 84 -13.81 2.35 -7.75
C ILE A 84 -14.25 3.63 -7.02
N LYS A 85 -13.62 3.96 -5.89
CA LYS A 85 -13.92 5.15 -5.10
C LYS A 85 -13.77 6.42 -5.94
N TYR A 86 -12.60 6.65 -6.51
CA TYR A 86 -12.30 7.86 -7.28
C TYR A 86 -13.04 7.93 -8.63
N LYS A 87 -13.38 6.78 -9.24
CA LYS A 87 -14.29 6.76 -10.39
C LYS A 87 -15.69 7.27 -10.01
N THR A 88 -16.17 6.95 -8.82
CA THR A 88 -17.51 7.32 -8.36
C THR A 88 -17.57 8.80 -7.98
N GLU A 89 -16.51 9.35 -7.37
CA GLU A 89 -16.43 10.77 -6.98
C GLU A 89 -16.37 11.73 -8.18
N LEU A 90 -16.09 11.24 -9.40
CA LEU A 90 -16.06 12.02 -10.64
C LEU A 90 -17.42 12.09 -11.37
N ASN A 91 -18.44 11.33 -10.93
CA ASN A 91 -19.80 11.34 -11.49
C ASN A 91 -20.77 12.12 -10.59
#